data_AF-A0A357ALY6-F1
#
_entry.id   AF-A0A357ALY6-F1
#
_cell.length_a   1.000
_cell.length_b   1.000
_cell.length_c   1.000
_cell.angle_alpha   90.00
_cell.angle_beta   90.00
_cell.angle_gamma   90.00
#
_symmetry.space_group_name_H-M   'P 1'
#
loop_
_entity.id
_entity.type
_entity.pdbx_description
1 polymer ?
#
loop_
_entity_poly.entity_id
_entity_poly.type
_entity_poly.pdbx_seq_one_letter_code
_entity_poly.pdbx_strand_id
1 'polypeptide(L)' 'MTLVALPDETLEDLQLKGLYLLQKKDSFRFGMDAVLLSGFVTSKKNQRILDLGTGTGIIPILLAAKTEAKWITG' A
#
# COMPACT_ATOMS: atom_id res chain seq x y z
N MET A 1 -6.61 -17.08 12.70
CA MET A 1 -6.99 -15.66 12.88
C MET A 1 -7.91 -15.30 11.74
N THR A 2 -9.17 -14.97 12.00
CA THR A 2 -10.15 -14.67 10.95
C THR A 2 -10.28 -13.16 10.83
N LEU A 3 -10.09 -12.60 9.64
CA LEU A 3 -10.29 -11.18 9.38
C LEU A 3 -11.79 -10.95 9.11
N VAL A 4 -12.40 -9.98 9.79
CA VAL A 4 -13.83 -9.63 9.64
C VAL A 4 -13.89 -8.20 9.13
N ALA A 5 -14.41 -8.00 7.92
CA ALA A 5 -14.66 -6.69 7.35
C ALA A 5 -15.98 -6.11 7.87
N LEU A 6 -16.01 -4.81 8.19
CA LEU A 6 -17.24 -4.13 8.55
C LEU A 6 -18.18 -3.95 7.33
N PRO A 7 -19.48 -3.71 7.51
CA PRO A 7 -20.43 -3.54 6.39
C PRO A 7 -20.05 -2.42 5.41
N ASP A 8 -19.33 -1.40 5.87
CA ASP A 8 -18.85 -0.26 5.10
C ASP A 8 -17.42 -0.43 4.58
N GLU A 9 -16.86 -1.65 4.67
CA GLU A 9 -15.50 -1.98 4.23
C GLU A 9 -15.49 -3.07 3.17
N THR A 10 -14.43 -3.06 2.37
CA THR A 10 -14.11 -4.11 1.41
C THR A 10 -12.66 -4.52 1.63
N LEU A 11 -12.40 -5.82 1.58
CA LEU A 11 -11.05 -6.35 1.50
C LEU A 11 -10.63 -6.39 0.02
N GLU A 12 -9.77 -5.46 -0.38
CA GLU A 12 -9.25 -5.36 -1.75
C GLU A 12 -8.00 -6.24 -1.89
N ASP A 13 -7.97 -7.11 -2.91
CA ASP A 13 -6.77 -7.88 -3.26
C ASP A 13 -5.83 -7.00 -4.10
N LEU A 14 -4.60 -6.78 -3.61
CA LEU A 14 -3.60 -5.98 -4.32
C LEU A 14 -2.90 -6.75 -5.44
N GLN A 15 -3.18 -8.05 -5.57
CA GLN A 15 -2.58 -8.97 -6.55
C GLN A 15 -1.05 -8.96 -6.52
N LEU A 16 -0.49 -8.65 -5.35
CA LEU A 16 0.94 -8.43 -5.17
C LEU A 16 1.39 -9.09 -3.88
N LYS A 17 2.17 -10.17 -4.00
CA LYS A 17 2.74 -10.93 -2.86
C LYS A 17 1.69 -11.36 -1.82
N GLY A 18 0.45 -11.61 -2.24
CA GLY A 18 -0.65 -12.01 -1.35
C GLY A 18 -1.07 -10.92 -0.35
N LEU A 19 -0.81 -9.65 -0.66
CA LEU A 19 -1.24 -8.52 0.15
C LEU A 19 -2.69 -8.16 -0.15
N TYR A 20 -3.40 -7.83 0.92
CA TYR A 20 -4.77 -7.33 0.88
C TYR A 20 -4.84 -6.01 1.64
N LEU A 21 -5.70 -5.10 1.19
CA LEU A 21 -5.96 -3.82 1.86
C LEU A 21 -7.43 -3.74 2.27
N LEU A 22 -7.68 -3.52 3.55
CA LEU A 22 -9.03 -3.24 4.05
C LEU A 22 -9.34 -1.76 3.84
N GLN A 23 -10.44 -1.45 3.14
CA GLN A 23 -10.78 -0.07 2.78
C GLN A 23 -12.26 0.24 2.94
N LYS A 24 -12.57 1.45 3.39
CA LYS A 24 -13.92 2.01 3.39
C LYS A 24 -14.48 2.12 1.97
N LYS A 25 -15.75 1.77 1.79
CA LYS A 25 -16.47 1.82 0.50
C LYS A 25 -16.63 3.25 0.00
N ASP A 26 -17.02 4.15 0.89
CA ASP A 26 -17.42 5.53 0.55
C ASP A 26 -16.37 6.60 0.97
N SER A 27 -15.11 6.20 1.12
CA SER A 27 -13.99 7.13 1.38
C SER A 27 -13.02 7.16 0.21
N PHE A 28 -11.97 7.97 0.31
CA PHE A 28 -10.90 7.95 -0.69
C PHE A 28 -10.31 6.55 -0.84
N ARG A 29 -10.37 6.01 -2.06
CA ARG A 29 -9.77 4.73 -2.44
C ARG A 29 -8.61 5.02 -3.39
N PHE A 30 -7.54 4.23 -3.26
CA PHE A 30 -6.38 4.39 -4.11
C PHE A 30 -6.74 4.09 -5.57
N GLY A 31 -6.19 4.86 -6.49
CA GLY A 31 -6.36 4.65 -7.91
C GLY A 31 -5.15 3.98 -8.55
N MET A 32 -5.18 3.96 -9.88
CA MET A 32 -4.04 3.53 -10.69
C MET A 32 -2.81 4.44 -10.52
N ASP A 33 -3.02 5.70 -10.15
CA ASP A 33 -1.98 6.67 -9.84
C ASP A 33 -1.02 6.18 -8.75
N ALA A 34 -1.54 5.68 -7.62
CA ALA A 34 -0.72 5.11 -6.55
C ALA A 34 0.07 3.88 -7.01
N VAL A 35 -0.55 3.05 -7.86
CA VAL A 35 0.09 1.84 -8.42
C VAL A 35 1.25 2.22 -9.33
N LEU A 36 1.05 3.19 -10.23
CA LEU A 36 2.07 3.67 -11.15
C LEU A 36 3.20 4.40 -10.41
N LEU A 37 2.86 5.28 -9.45
CA LEU A 37 3.84 5.98 -8.63
C LEU A 37 4.72 5.01 -7.83
N SER A 38 4.12 3.96 -7.24
CA SER A 38 4.90 2.92 -6.55
C SER A 38 5.82 2.13 -7.48
N GLY A 39 5.49 2.03 -8.77
CA GLY A 39 6.33 1.40 -9.80
C GLY A 39 7.46 2.29 -10.30
N PHE A 40 7.30 3.61 -10.20
CA PHE A 40 8.33 4.58 -10.57
C PHE A 40 9.46 4.66 -9.52
N VAL A 41 9.15 4.45 -8.24
CA VAL A 41 10.13 4.52 -7.16
C VAL A 41 11.08 3.33 -7.22
N THR A 42 12.38 3.62 -7.34
CA THR A 42 13.45 2.62 -7.21
C THR A 42 14.13 2.74 -5.86
N SER A 43 14.36 1.62 -5.18
CA SER A 43 15.11 1.60 -3.92
C SER A 43 16.13 0.46 -3.92
N LYS A 44 17.37 0.77 -3.53
CA LYS A 44 18.42 -0.22 -3.31
C LYS A 44 18.27 -0.85 -1.93
N LYS A 45 18.80 -2.06 -1.77
CA LYS A 45 18.92 -2.74 -0.48
C LYS A 45 19.50 -1.80 0.58
N ASN A 46 18.88 -1.79 1.76
CA ASN A 46 19.24 -0.94 2.92
C ASN A 46 18.88 0.54 2.86
N GLN A 47 18.21 1.03 1.82
CA GLN A 47 17.71 2.41 1.81
C GLN A 47 16.47 2.60 2.69
N ARG A 48 16.18 3.86 3.02
CA ARG A 48 14.99 4.27 3.77
C ARG A 48 14.10 5.10 2.85
N ILE A 49 12.78 4.87 2.90
CA ILE A 49 11.78 5.62 2.13
C ILE A 49 10.85 6.35 3.10
N LEU A 50 10.51 7.59 2.76
CA LEU A 50 9.50 8.40 3.42
C LEU A 50 8.42 8.75 2.39
N ASP A 51 7.18 8.37 2.67
CA ASP A 51 6.00 8.81 1.94
C ASP A 51 5.40 10.02 2.66
N LEU A 52 5.29 11.15 1.97
CA LEU A 52 4.77 12.39 2.55
C LEU A 52 3.31 12.56 2.16
N GLY A 53 2.43 12.44 3.14
CA GLY A 53 0.98 12.49 2.92
C GLY A 53 0.42 11.13 2.48
N THR A 54 0.75 10.07 3.21
CA THR A 54 0.45 8.69 2.81
C THR A 54 -1.04 8.35 2.70
N GLY A 55 -1.91 9.13 3.34
CA GLY A 55 -3.35 8.96 3.29
C GLY A 55 -3.77 7.55 3.76
N THR A 56 -4.21 6.72 2.82
CA THR A 56 -4.63 5.33 3.07
C THR A 56 -3.45 4.38 3.34
N GLY A 57 -2.20 4.83 3.20
CA GLY A 57 -1.02 3.99 3.37
C GLY A 57 -0.71 3.09 2.17
N ILE A 58 -1.43 3.24 1.06
CA ILE A 58 -1.28 2.36 -0.11
C ILE A 58 0.14 2.39 -0.69
N ILE A 59 0.75 3.58 -0.84
CA ILE A 59 2.07 3.73 -1.44
C ILE A 59 3.13 2.96 -0.63
N PRO A 60 3.30 3.16 0.69
CA PRO A 60 4.31 2.45 1.45
C PRO A 60 4.06 0.95 1.51
N ILE A 61 2.80 0.49 1.48
CA ILE A 61 2.46 -0.93 1.40
C ILE A 61 2.92 -1.52 0.06
N LEU A 62 2.63 -0.85 -1.07
CA LEU A 62 3.10 -1.28 -2.38
C LEU A 62 4.63 -1.25 -2.48
N LEU A 63 5.28 -0.23 -1.92
CA LEU A 63 6.75 -0.14 -1.90
C LEU A 63 7.39 -1.24 -1.06
N ALA A 64 6.80 -1.63 0.07
CA ALA A 64 7.26 -2.76 0.88
C ALA A 64 7.22 -4.07 0.08
N ALA A 65 6.23 -4.21 -0.81
CA ALA A 65 6.13 -5.37 -1.68
C ALA A 65 7.07 -5.30 -2.89
N LYS A 66 7.32 -4.11 -3.44
CA LYS A 66 8.10 -3.94 -4.69
C LYS A 66 9.60 -3.74 -4.49
N THR A 67 10.04 -3.36 -3.29
CA THR A 67 11.43 -2.96 -3.04
C THR A 67 12.11 -3.78 -1.94
N GLU A 68 13.43 -3.64 -1.83
CA GLU A 68 14.25 -4.17 -0.72
C GLU A 68 14.65 -3.07 0.28
N ALA A 69 13.83 -2.02 0.40
CA ALA A 69 14.07 -0.95 1.35
C ALA A 69 14.14 -1.53 2.79
N LYS A 70 15.08 -1.05 3.59
CA LYS A 70 15.24 -1.47 4.99
C LYS A 70 14.17 -0.88 5.89
N TRP A 71 13.68 0.31 5.54
CA TRP A 71 12.67 1.01 6.33
C TRP A 71 11.79 1.86 5.42
N ILE A 72 10.48 1.76 5.61
CA ILE A 72 9.49 2.59 4.91
C ILE A 72 8.62 3.21 5.98
N THR A 73 8.44 4.53 5.92
CA THR A 73 7.53 5.28 6.80
C THR A 73 6.64 6.14 5.93
N GLY A 74 5.39 6.32 6.34
CA GLY A 74 4.40 7.16 5.67
C GLY A 74 3.62 8.00 6.67
#